data_AF-A0A1I1XES0-F1
#
_entry.id   AF-A0A1I1XES0-F1
#
_cell.length_a   1.000
_cell.length_b   1.000
_cell.length_c   1.000
_cell.angle_alpha   90.00
_cell.angle_beta   90.00
_cell.angle_gamma   90.00
#
_symmetry.space_group_name_H-M   'P 1'
#
loop_
_entity.id
_entity.type
_entity.pdbx_description
1 polymer ?
#
loop_
_entity_poly.entity_id
_entity_poly.type
_entity_poly.pdbx_seq_one_letter_code
_entity_poly.pdbx_strand_id
1 'polypeptide(L)'
;MEVGGWQTGVWPSVKDNADLYMGTTAGSDAMSGFTIGVKAGTICQTVHVHSVGWMSKRCTTPGKWVYAGTNDLSLWTEAVRFTV
;
A
#
# COMPACT_ATOMS: atom_id res chain seq x y z
N MET A 1 -0.37 19.82 -14.15
CA MET A 1 -0.74 18.44 -13.83
C MET A 1 0.47 17.86 -13.14
N GLU A 2 0.52 17.88 -11.80
CA GLU A 2 1.55 17.12 -11.11
C GLU A 2 1.30 15.65 -11.42
N VAL A 3 2.28 15.00 -12.00
CA VAL A 3 2.22 13.55 -12.19
C VAL A 3 2.33 12.98 -10.77
N GLY A 4 1.19 12.58 -10.20
CA GLY A 4 1.10 12.08 -8.82
C GLY A 4 2.14 11.01 -8.59
N GLY A 5 3.17 11.36 -7.82
CA GLY A 5 4.28 10.48 -7.49
C GLY A 5 4.07 9.78 -6.15
N TRP A 6 5.02 8.93 -5.79
CA TRP A 6 5.12 8.42 -4.42
C TRP A 6 5.17 9.58 -3.43
N GLN A 7 4.46 9.45 -2.30
CA GLN A 7 4.57 10.42 -1.21
C GLN A 7 6.02 10.47 -0.72
N THR A 8 6.71 11.59 -0.94
CA THR A 8 8.13 11.80 -0.58
C THR A 8 8.33 12.67 0.66
N GLY A 9 7.24 13.15 1.26
CA GLY A 9 7.26 13.98 2.46
C GLY A 9 7.59 13.22 3.75
N VAL A 10 7.52 13.93 4.89
CA VAL A 10 7.67 13.32 6.21
C VAL A 10 6.56 12.29 6.42
N TRP A 11 6.97 11.06 6.73
CA TRP A 11 6.03 9.97 6.98
C TRP A 11 5.39 10.13 8.37
N PRO A 12 4.05 10.10 8.47
CA PRO A 12 3.39 10.09 9.77
C PRO A 12 3.67 8.78 10.51
N SER A 13 3.68 8.86 11.85
CA SER A 13 3.76 7.69 12.72
C SER A 13 2.77 7.84 13.85
N VAL A 14 2.26 6.72 14.34
CA VAL A 14 1.35 6.65 15.49
C VAL A 14 1.90 5.66 16.51
N LYS A 15 1.50 5.82 17.76
CA LYS A 15 1.78 4.86 18.83
C LYS A 15 0.97 3.58 18.63
N ASP A 16 1.34 2.53 19.36
CA ASP A 16 0.58 1.29 19.41
C ASP A 16 -0.89 1.54 19.82
N ASN A 17 -1.79 0.71 19.27
CA ASN A 17 -3.25 0.80 19.47
C ASN A 17 -3.88 2.10 18.94
N ALA A 18 -3.26 2.73 17.94
CA ALA A 18 -3.84 3.84 17.18
C ALA A 18 -3.81 3.53 15.68
N ASP A 19 -4.83 3.98 14.95
CA ASP A 19 -4.92 3.78 13.51
C ASP A 19 -3.97 4.71 12.76
N LEU A 20 -3.26 4.15 11.78
CA LEU A 20 -2.53 4.90 10.77
C LEU A 20 -3.22 4.70 9.42
N TYR A 21 -3.51 5.80 8.73
CA TYR A 21 -4.17 5.78 7.43
C TYR A 21 -3.15 5.99 6.31
N MET A 22 -3.25 5.19 5.25
CA MET A 22 -2.48 5.36 4.02
C MET A 22 -3.42 5.88 2.93
N GLY A 23 -3.01 6.94 2.23
CA GLY A 23 -3.82 7.63 1.24
C GLY A 23 -4.60 8.82 1.81
N THR A 24 -5.52 9.35 1.01
CA THR A 24 -6.37 10.50 1.36
C THR A 24 -7.83 10.16 1.08
N THR A 25 -8.74 10.60 1.95
CA THR A 25 -10.19 10.56 1.69
C THR A 25 -10.69 11.76 0.91
N ALA A 26 -9.83 12.77 0.69
CA ALA A 26 -10.11 13.96 -0.09
C ALA A 26 -9.42 13.87 -1.45
N GLY A 27 -10.10 14.37 -2.49
CA GLY A 27 -9.59 14.39 -3.87
C GLY A 27 -10.21 13.29 -4.75
N SER A 28 -9.80 13.27 -6.01
CA SER A 28 -10.22 12.28 -7.02
C SER A 28 -9.13 11.25 -7.34
N ASP A 29 -7.94 11.42 -6.78
CA ASP A 29 -6.80 10.56 -7.09
C ASP A 29 -6.92 9.22 -6.38
N ALA A 30 -6.82 8.14 -7.14
CA ALA A 30 -6.88 6.79 -6.61
C ALA A 30 -5.48 6.26 -6.28
N MET A 31 -5.35 5.51 -5.18
CA MET A 31 -4.09 4.90 -4.79
C MET A 31 -3.71 3.76 -5.74
N SER A 32 -2.65 3.90 -6.51
CA SER A 32 -2.16 2.84 -7.43
C SER A 32 -1.46 1.70 -6.70
N GLY A 33 -0.76 2.00 -5.59
CA GLY A 33 -0.10 1.01 -4.76
C GLY A 33 0.57 1.59 -3.52
N PHE A 34 1.19 0.72 -2.73
CA PHE A 34 1.91 1.06 -1.51
C PHE A 34 3.07 0.09 -1.26
N THR A 35 4.00 0.46 -0.37
CA THR A 35 5.04 -0.44 0.14
C THR A 35 4.86 -0.64 1.64
N ILE A 36 5.06 -1.88 2.10
CA ILE A 36 5.01 -2.23 3.52
C ILE A 36 6.26 -3.02 3.92
N GLY A 37 6.72 -2.80 5.14
CA GLY A 37 7.89 -3.45 5.71
C GLY A 37 7.76 -3.54 7.22
N VAL A 38 8.31 -4.60 7.80
CA VAL A 38 8.33 -4.82 9.26
C VAL A 38 9.76 -5.04 9.73
N LYS A 39 10.07 -4.61 10.96
CA LYS A 39 11.39 -4.83 11.57
C LYS A 39 11.57 -6.27 12.04
N ALA A 40 10.49 -6.92 12.49
CA ALA A 40 10.45 -8.30 12.94
C ALA A 40 9.10 -8.93 12.56
N GLY A 41 9.07 -10.26 12.42
CA GLY A 41 7.90 -10.99 11.94
C GLY A 41 7.69 -10.86 10.42
N THR A 42 6.51 -11.27 9.96
CA THR A 42 6.14 -11.25 8.55
C THR A 42 4.69 -10.81 8.41
N ILE A 43 4.43 -9.96 7.42
CA ILE A 43 3.07 -9.62 6.97
C ILE A 43 2.96 -10.07 5.54
N CYS A 44 1.94 -10.86 5.23
CA CYS A 44 1.57 -11.22 3.87
C CYS A 44 0.41 -10.34 3.40
N GLN A 45 0.51 -9.83 2.17
CA GLN A 45 -0.49 -9.00 1.53
C GLN A 45 -0.98 -9.60 0.22
N THR A 46 -2.27 -9.43 -0.04
CA THR A 46 -2.92 -9.71 -1.33
C THR A 46 -3.74 -8.47 -1.69
N VAL A 47 -3.41 -7.82 -2.80
CA VAL A 47 -4.08 -6.59 -3.25
C VAL A 47 -5.12 -6.90 -4.32
N HIS A 48 -6.25 -6.21 -4.29
CA HIS A 48 -7.25 -6.23 -5.36
C HIS A 48 -7.05 -4.98 -6.22
N VAL A 49 -6.70 -5.16 -7.49
CA VAL A 49 -6.53 -4.06 -8.45
C VAL A 49 -7.76 -3.96 -9.32
N HIS A 50 -8.25 -2.74 -9.52
CA HIS A 50 -9.39 -2.44 -10.37
C HIS A 50 -9.29 -3.14 -11.72
N SER A 51 -10.37 -3.77 -12.17
CA SER A 51 -10.46 -4.52 -13.44
C SER A 51 -9.48 -5.70 -13.63
N VAL A 52 -8.56 -5.95 -12.69
CA VAL A 52 -7.60 -7.08 -12.72
C VAL A 52 -7.97 -8.15 -11.71
N GLY A 53 -8.45 -7.75 -10.53
CA GLY A 53 -8.84 -8.66 -9.45
C GLY A 53 -7.76 -8.84 -8.38
N TRP A 54 -7.87 -9.94 -7.63
CA TRP A 54 -6.92 -10.30 -6.58
C TRP A 54 -5.58 -10.76 -7.14
N MET A 55 -4.52 -10.04 -6.77
CA MET A 55 -3.14 -10.34 -7.18
C MET A 55 -2.52 -11.47 -6.34
N SER A 56 -1.38 -11.98 -6.78
CA SER A 56 -0.63 -12.99 -6.03
C SER A 56 -0.20 -12.48 -4.65
N LYS A 57 -0.27 -13.37 -3.64
CA LYS A 57 0.20 -13.09 -2.28
C LYS A 57 1.70 -12.77 -2.27
N ARG A 58 2.08 -11.71 -1.56
CA ARG A 58 3.48 -11.31 -1.31
C ARG A 58 3.68 -11.10 0.18
N CYS A 59 4.83 -11.50 0.72
CA CYS A 59 5.11 -11.37 2.15
C CYS A 59 6.37 -10.53 2.38
N THR A 60 6.41 -9.82 3.50
CA THR A 60 7.58 -9.07 3.92
C THR A 60 8.68 -10.00 4.43
N THR A 61 9.92 -9.58 4.23
CA THR A 61 11.08 -10.10 4.98
C THR A 61 11.47 -9.04 6.00
N PRO A 62 11.85 -9.40 7.24
CA PRO A 62 12.32 -8.43 8.24
C PRO A 62 13.37 -7.46 7.68
N GLY A 63 13.14 -6.16 7.85
CA GLY A 63 14.02 -5.10 7.37
C GLY A 63 13.94 -4.83 5.86
N LYS A 64 13.00 -5.44 5.13
CA LYS A 64 12.77 -5.22 3.69
C LYS A 64 11.36 -4.73 3.43
N TRP A 65 11.23 -3.89 2.42
CA TRP A 65 9.96 -3.41 1.90
C TRP A 65 9.47 -4.33 0.79
N VAL A 66 8.17 -4.52 0.70
CA VAL A 66 7.51 -5.21 -0.41
C VAL A 66 6.38 -4.35 -0.96
N TYR A 67 6.34 -4.25 -2.29
CA TYR A 67 5.34 -3.49 -3.01
C TYR A 67 4.06 -4.29 -3.25
N ALA A 68 2.91 -3.62 -3.15
CA ALA A 68 1.63 -4.11 -3.65
C ALA A 68 0.89 -2.99 -4.39
N GLY A 69 0.28 -3.36 -5.51
CA GLY A 69 -0.52 -2.48 -6.34
C GLY A 69 -0.18 -2.67 -7.81
N THR A 70 -0.29 -1.58 -8.57
CA THR A 70 0.01 -1.51 -9.99
C THR A 70 0.90 -0.31 -10.32
N ASN A 71 1.82 -0.48 -11.28
CA ASN A 71 2.56 0.63 -11.87
C ASN A 71 1.84 1.24 -13.09
N ASP A 72 0.73 0.65 -13.51
CA ASP A 72 -0.16 1.20 -14.54
C ASP A 72 -1.06 2.26 -13.90
N LEU A 73 -0.87 3.52 -14.31
CA LEU A 73 -1.58 4.69 -13.77
C LEU A 73 -3.04 4.78 -14.23
N SER A 74 -3.49 3.91 -15.15
CA SER A 74 -4.90 3.77 -15.51
C SER A 74 -5.68 2.88 -14.53
N LEU A 75 -4.99 2.22 -13.60
CA LEU A 75 -5.54 1.29 -12.64
C LEU A 75 -5.27 1.76 -11.19
N TRP A 76 -6.07 1.26 -10.25
CA TRP A 76 -5.92 1.56 -8.83
C TRP A 76 -6.19 0.35 -7.93
N THR A 77 -5.76 0.46 -6.68
CA THR A 77 -6.02 -0.51 -5.63
C THR A 77 -7.40 -0.26 -5.02
N GLU A 78 -8.25 -1.29 -4.97
CA GLU A 78 -9.61 -1.21 -4.42
C GLU A 78 -9.71 -1.86 -3.03
N ALA A 79 -8.89 -2.86 -2.76
CA ALA A 79 -8.87 -3.54 -1.48
C ALA A 79 -7.51 -4.20 -1.20
N VAL A 80 -7.25 -4.48 0.07
CA VAL A 80 -6.09 -5.25 0.52
C VAL A 80 -6.51 -6.23 1.61
N ARG A 81 -5.92 -7.43 1.58
CA ARG A 81 -5.98 -8.42 2.65
C ARG A 81 -4.59 -8.59 3.25
N PHE A 82 -4.50 -8.48 4.57
CA PHE A 82 -3.29 -8.76 5.33
C PHE A 82 -3.44 -10.06 6.12
N THR A 83 -2.33 -10.76 6.28
CA THR A 83 -2.20 -11.93 7.18
C THR A 83 -0.90 -11.76 7.95
N VAL A 84 -0.97 -11.91 9.28
CA VAL A 84 0.13 -11.70 10.22
C VAL A 84 0.42 -12.95 11.02
#